data_AF-A0A1Q6L5E2-F1
#
_entry.id   AF-A0A1Q6L5E2-F1
#
_cell.length_a   1.000
_cell.length_b   1.000
_cell.length_c   1.000
_cell.angle_alpha   90.00
_cell.angle_beta   90.00
_cell.angle_gamma   90.00
#
_symmetry.space_group_name_H-M   'P 1'
#
loop_
_entity.id
_entity.type
_entity.pdbx_description
1 polymer ?
#
loop_
_entity_poly.entity_id
_entity_poly.type
_entity_poly.pdbx_seq_one_letter_code
_entity_poly.pdbx_strand_id
1 'polypeptide(L)'
;MENASKALIMAGGILIALLVIGALVLMFNQLSYYQRTETDSEKTQQLADFNKEYLKYTYDDIKGYELISLVNKVIDYNIKEEVGNSVDYTKKITVVINMKEFKSKYGVKNITSLFTKDTYTINNSNTIFSADLNNFRSMENTYTLSAMNKLSANYDTLKQAKAENQNSYETKIKEIVGKVVKNNSGNTISLTEIEQYREYSEFKSSTFKPGNVEYHNNGQVKQLSFEFKN
;
A
#
# COMPACT_ATOMS: atom_id res chain seq x y z
N MET A 1 27.64 16.22 -7.70
CA MET A 1 27.15 16.33 -6.31
C MET A 1 25.89 15.50 -6.06
N GLU A 2 25.08 15.20 -7.09
CA GLU A 2 23.85 14.38 -6.98
C GLU A 2 24.07 12.95 -6.43
N ASN A 3 25.17 12.28 -6.82
CA ASN A 3 25.48 10.92 -6.36
C ASN A 3 25.91 10.85 -4.88
N ALA A 4 26.57 11.90 -4.37
CA ALA A 4 26.95 11.97 -2.96
C ALA A 4 25.73 12.21 -2.07
N SER A 5 24.77 13.01 -2.54
CA SER A 5 23.50 13.24 -1.84
C SER A 5 22.62 11.98 -1.80
N LYS A 6 22.57 11.21 -2.89
CA LYS A 6 21.86 9.91 -2.92
C LYS A 6 22.53 8.89 -2.00
N ALA A 7 23.86 8.83 -1.98
CA ALA A 7 24.61 7.98 -1.05
C ALA A 7 24.41 8.40 0.41
N LEU A 8 24.34 9.70 0.71
CA LEU A 8 24.10 10.22 2.06
C LEU A 8 22.68 9.89 2.57
N ILE A 9 21.66 10.01 1.72
CA ILE A 9 20.28 9.63 2.06
C ILE A 9 20.19 8.11 2.27
N MET A 10 20.82 7.30 1.41
CA MET A 10 20.89 5.83 1.59
C MET A 10 21.64 5.45 2.87
N ALA A 11 22.73 6.16 3.22
CA ALA A 11 23.47 5.95 4.46
C ALA A 11 22.69 6.39 5.71
N GLY A 12 21.89 7.46 5.60
CA GLY A 12 20.97 7.93 6.64
C GLY A 12 19.89 6.90 6.96
N GLY A 13 19.28 6.28 5.94
CA GLY A 13 18.31 5.20 6.12
C GLY A 13 18.92 3.95 6.78
N ILE A 14 20.17 3.59 6.42
CA ILE A 14 20.91 2.49 7.06
C ILE A 14 21.22 2.82 8.54
N LEU A 15 21.62 4.07 8.83
CA LEU A 15 21.90 4.51 10.19
C LEU A 15 20.64 4.47 11.08
N ILE A 16 19.50 4.93 10.57
CA ILE A 16 18.22 4.84 11.26
C ILE A 16 17.85 3.37 11.51
N ALA A 17 18.05 2.48 10.52
CA ALA A 17 17.83 1.05 10.71
C ALA A 17 18.69 0.47 11.84
N LEU A 18 19.97 0.85 11.91
CA LEU A 18 20.89 0.41 12.97
C LEU A 18 20.50 0.97 14.34
N LEU A 19 20.02 2.21 14.41
CA LEU A 19 19.53 2.81 15.65
C LEU A 19 18.24 2.16 16.15
N VAL A 20 17.32 1.82 15.24
CA VAL A 20 16.09 1.09 15.58
C VAL A 20 16.43 -0.33 16.06
N ILE A 21 17.33 -1.03 15.39
CA ILE A 21 17.84 -2.34 15.84
C ILE A 21 18.50 -2.21 17.22
N GLY A 22 19.36 -1.20 17.41
CA GLY A 22 20.00 -0.93 18.69
C GLY A 22 19.01 -0.61 19.82
N ALA A 23 17.98 0.20 19.54
CA ALA A 23 16.94 0.54 20.49
C ALA A 23 16.07 -0.68 20.85
N LEU A 24 15.74 -1.53 19.88
CA LEU A 24 15.04 -2.80 20.11
C LEU A 24 15.87 -3.72 20.99
N VAL A 25 17.17 -3.90 20.69
CA VAL A 25 18.09 -4.70 21.52
C VAL A 25 18.16 -4.16 22.95
N LEU A 26 18.25 -2.84 23.14
CA LEU A 26 18.28 -2.22 24.47
C LEU A 26 16.96 -2.39 25.23
N MET A 27 15.81 -2.31 24.55
CA MET A 27 14.49 -2.54 25.14
C MET A 27 14.33 -3.99 25.63
N PHE A 28 14.85 -4.97 24.88
CA PHE A 28 14.79 -6.39 25.28
C PHE A 28 15.84 -6.76 26.33
N ASN A 29 17.00 -6.11 26.33
CA ASN A 29 18.01 -6.29 27.38
C ASN A 29 17.50 -5.84 28.76
N GLN A 30 16.60 -4.86 28.84
CA GLN A 30 15.94 -4.47 30.09
C GLN A 30 14.90 -5.50 30.57
N LEU A 31 14.33 -6.30 29.68
CA LEU A 31 13.35 -7.34 30.00
C LEU A 31 13.99 -8.70 30.33
N SER A 32 15.26 -8.93 29.97
CA SER A 32 15.95 -10.22 30.06
C SER A 32 17.15 -10.20 31.04
N TYR A 33 16.96 -9.71 32.26
CA TYR A 33 17.91 -9.99 33.34
C TYR A 33 17.70 -11.42 33.88
N TYR A 34 18.03 -12.46 33.09
CA TYR A 34 18.59 -13.76 33.52
C TYR A 34 18.55 -14.81 32.39
N GLN A 35 19.73 -15.35 32.01
CA GLN A 35 19.98 -16.66 31.35
C GLN A 35 19.42 -16.83 29.91
N ARG A 36 20.17 -16.92 28.80
CA ARG A 36 21.32 -17.82 28.49
C ARG A 36 22.10 -17.35 27.24
N THR A 37 23.36 -17.77 27.14
CA THR A 37 24.37 -17.40 26.11
C THR A 37 24.18 -18.13 24.76
N GLU A 38 24.55 -17.47 23.65
CA GLU A 38 24.49 -17.85 22.21
C GLU A 38 23.12 -18.09 21.57
N THR A 39 22.30 -19.03 22.04
CA THR A 39 21.00 -19.35 21.39
C THR A 39 20.02 -18.18 21.43
N ASP A 40 20.04 -17.37 22.49
CA ASP A 40 19.21 -16.17 22.58
C ASP A 40 19.72 -15.05 21.65
N SER A 41 21.02 -14.99 21.38
CA SER A 41 21.59 -14.01 20.45
C SER A 41 21.15 -14.32 19.01
N GLU A 42 21.17 -15.58 18.59
CA GLU A 42 20.70 -15.98 17.26
C GLU A 42 19.19 -15.76 17.10
N LYS A 43 18.40 -16.11 18.11
CA LYS A 43 16.94 -15.85 18.11
C LYS A 43 16.63 -14.36 18.06
N THR A 44 17.38 -13.55 18.82
CA THR A 44 17.25 -12.09 18.84
C THR A 44 17.63 -11.49 17.49
N GLN A 45 18.71 -11.97 16.86
CA GLN A 45 19.13 -11.53 15.54
C GLN A 45 18.08 -11.87 14.48
N GLN A 46 17.53 -13.09 14.51
CA GLN A 46 16.46 -13.52 13.59
C GLN A 46 15.19 -12.66 13.75
N LEU A 47 14.81 -12.32 14.98
CA LEU A 47 13.68 -11.43 15.24
C LEU A 47 13.95 -10.00 14.78
N ALA A 48 15.16 -9.49 14.99
CA ALA A 48 15.57 -8.17 14.53
C ALA A 48 15.57 -8.09 12.99
N ASP A 49 16.12 -9.11 12.33
CA ASP A 49 16.12 -9.22 10.87
C ASP A 49 14.70 -9.32 10.32
N PHE A 50 13.84 -10.12 10.97
CA PHE A 50 12.41 -10.18 10.65
C PHE A 50 11.73 -8.81 10.76
N ASN A 51 11.87 -8.13 11.90
CA ASN A 51 11.26 -6.82 12.13
C ASN A 51 11.77 -5.79 11.11
N LYS A 52 13.06 -5.81 10.79
CA LYS A 52 13.67 -4.91 9.79
C LYS A 52 12.99 -5.00 8.43
N GLU A 53 12.50 -6.18 8.03
CA GLU A 53 11.81 -6.34 6.75
C GLU A 53 10.51 -5.53 6.65
N TYR A 54 9.92 -5.16 7.79
CA TYR A 54 8.69 -4.35 7.88
C TYR A 54 8.98 -2.91 8.32
N LEU A 55 9.88 -2.70 9.28
CA LEU A 55 10.20 -1.37 9.81
C LEU A 55 10.87 -0.48 8.75
N LYS A 56 11.51 -1.05 7.73
CA LYS A 56 12.05 -0.26 6.61
C LYS A 56 11.00 0.63 5.91
N TYR A 57 9.72 0.27 5.96
CA TYR A 57 8.63 1.08 5.40
C TYR A 57 8.23 2.25 6.31
N THR A 58 8.83 2.37 7.49
CA THR A 58 8.53 3.40 8.49
C THR A 58 9.66 4.40 8.72
N TYR A 59 10.79 4.23 8.03
CA TYR A 59 11.95 5.12 8.19
C TYR A 59 11.74 6.49 7.55
N ASP A 60 10.98 6.54 6.46
CA ASP A 60 10.64 7.74 5.72
C ASP A 60 9.20 7.63 5.20
N ASP A 61 8.71 8.72 4.62
CA ASP A 61 7.48 8.69 3.84
C ASP A 61 7.62 7.73 2.65
N ILE A 62 6.57 6.95 2.41
CA ILE A 62 6.54 5.95 1.34
C ILE A 62 5.49 6.28 0.28
N LYS A 63 5.69 5.81 -0.93
CA LYS A 63 4.68 5.90 -2.00
C LYS A 63 3.60 4.82 -1.83
N GLY A 64 2.40 5.08 -2.35
CA GLY A 64 1.30 4.12 -2.29
C GLY A 64 1.64 2.77 -2.95
N TYR A 65 2.50 2.74 -3.97
CA TYR A 65 2.97 1.46 -4.54
C TYR A 65 3.85 0.67 -3.55
N GLU A 66 4.62 1.34 -2.68
CA GLU A 66 5.42 0.69 -1.63
C GLU A 66 4.52 0.18 -0.50
N LEU A 67 3.46 0.93 -0.17
CA LEU A 67 2.43 0.51 0.78
C LEU A 67 1.69 -0.74 0.28
N ILE A 68 1.41 -0.83 -1.03
CA ILE A 68 0.89 -2.06 -1.66
C ILE A 68 1.87 -3.21 -1.47
N SER A 69 3.17 -3.00 -1.69
CA SER A 69 4.18 -4.05 -1.45
C SER A 69 4.20 -4.52 0.01
N LEU A 70 4.13 -3.59 0.98
CA LEU A 70 4.04 -3.91 2.40
C LEU A 70 2.77 -4.74 2.70
N VAL A 71 1.62 -4.32 2.18
CA VAL A 71 0.35 -5.03 2.39
C VAL A 71 0.43 -6.47 1.86
N ASN A 72 0.94 -6.67 0.65
CA ASN A 72 1.13 -8.03 0.11
C ASN A 72 2.05 -8.87 1.00
N LYS A 73 3.17 -8.29 1.44
CA LYS A 73 4.12 -8.96 2.34
C LYS A 73 3.48 -9.38 3.66
N VAL A 74 2.64 -8.52 4.26
CA VAL A 74 1.91 -8.82 5.50
C VAL A 74 0.89 -9.94 5.29
N ILE A 75 0.16 -9.92 4.18
CA ILE A 75 -0.79 -10.98 3.81
C ILE A 75 -0.05 -12.31 3.66
N ASP A 76 1.05 -12.34 2.89
CA ASP A 76 1.86 -13.53 2.65
C ASP A 76 2.50 -14.08 3.93
N TYR A 77 2.88 -13.21 4.86
CA TYR A 77 3.34 -13.63 6.17
C TYR A 77 2.20 -14.22 7.01
N ASN A 78 1.04 -13.58 7.03
CA ASN A 78 -0.06 -13.97 7.90
C ASN A 78 -0.72 -15.31 7.50
N ILE A 79 -0.53 -15.79 6.28
CA ILE A 79 -1.00 -17.13 5.87
C ILE A 79 -0.06 -18.27 6.30
N LYS A 80 1.16 -17.98 6.75
CA LYS A 80 2.10 -19.00 7.19
C LYS A 80 1.63 -19.63 8.50
N GLU A 81 1.76 -20.95 8.58
CA GLU A 81 1.58 -21.75 9.80
C GLU A 81 2.96 -22.00 10.44
N GLU A 82 3.01 -22.43 11.70
CA GLU A 82 4.26 -22.55 12.45
C GLU A 82 5.28 -23.44 11.72
N VAL A 83 6.42 -22.85 11.35
CA VAL A 83 7.58 -23.57 10.84
C VAL A 83 8.79 -23.21 11.71
N GLY A 84 9.10 -24.08 12.68
CA GLY A 84 10.41 -24.35 13.31
C GLY A 84 11.40 -23.22 13.67
N ASN A 85 11.04 -21.94 13.58
CA ASN A 85 11.97 -20.80 13.64
C ASN A 85 11.64 -19.85 14.81
N SER A 86 12.55 -18.92 15.09
CA SER A 86 12.43 -17.90 16.15
C SER A 86 11.32 -16.87 15.94
N VAL A 87 10.69 -16.87 14.76
CA VAL A 87 9.53 -16.03 14.42
C VAL A 87 8.26 -16.77 14.80
N ASP A 88 7.42 -16.13 15.61
CA ASP A 88 6.16 -16.68 16.05
C ASP A 88 5.08 -16.37 14.98
N TYR A 89 4.83 -17.34 14.11
CA TYR A 89 3.85 -17.22 13.03
C TYR A 89 2.40 -17.18 13.51
N THR A 90 2.12 -17.51 14.78
CA THR A 90 0.80 -17.28 15.39
C THR A 90 0.55 -15.79 15.61
N LYS A 91 1.60 -14.98 15.75
CA LYS A 91 1.53 -13.52 15.88
C LYS A 91 1.44 -12.87 14.51
N LYS A 92 0.22 -12.47 14.15
CA LYS A 92 -0.09 -11.81 12.89
C LYS A 92 0.26 -10.31 12.93
N ILE A 93 0.54 -9.76 11.75
CA ILE A 93 0.82 -8.33 11.54
C ILE A 93 -0.43 -7.66 10.96
N THR A 94 -0.69 -6.41 11.35
CA THR A 94 -1.77 -5.59 10.80
C THR A 94 -1.22 -4.31 10.19
N VAL A 95 -1.68 -3.94 8.99
CA VAL A 95 -1.44 -2.63 8.38
C VAL A 95 -2.70 -1.78 8.53
N VAL A 96 -2.57 -0.56 9.04
CA VAL A 96 -3.67 0.39 9.16
C VAL A 96 -3.38 1.59 8.26
N ILE A 97 -4.31 1.92 7.35
CA ILE A 97 -4.14 3.03 6.41
C ILE A 97 -5.29 4.02 6.61
N ASN A 98 -4.96 5.26 6.98
CA ASN A 98 -5.91 6.37 7.06
C ASN A 98 -6.00 7.10 5.70
N MET A 99 -7.20 7.09 5.14
CA MET A 99 -7.54 7.59 3.81
C MET A 99 -8.47 8.81 3.85
N LYS A 100 -8.78 9.38 5.03
CA LYS A 100 -9.69 10.54 5.13
C LYS A 100 -9.25 11.72 4.27
N GLU A 101 -7.99 12.13 4.43
CA GLU A 101 -7.41 13.24 3.69
C GLU A 101 -7.27 12.93 2.19
N PHE A 102 -6.97 11.68 1.84
CA PHE A 102 -6.94 11.23 0.44
C PHE A 102 -8.31 11.40 -0.21
N LYS A 103 -9.37 10.93 0.46
CA LYS A 103 -10.75 11.05 -0.01
C LYS A 103 -11.17 12.52 -0.13
N SER A 104 -10.70 13.38 0.76
CA SER A 104 -10.97 14.81 0.67
C SER A 104 -10.30 15.47 -0.55
N LYS A 105 -9.07 15.05 -0.87
CA LYS A 105 -8.31 15.59 -2.01
C LYS A 105 -8.82 15.08 -3.36
N TYR A 106 -9.09 13.79 -3.48
CA TYR A 106 -9.34 13.12 -4.77
C TYR A 106 -10.78 12.69 -4.98
N GLY A 107 -11.61 12.68 -3.93
CA GLY A 107 -13.02 12.34 -4.01
C GLY A 107 -13.91 13.52 -4.35
N VAL A 108 -15.09 13.24 -4.89
CA VAL A 108 -16.14 14.24 -5.08
C VAL A 108 -16.97 14.31 -3.80
N LYS A 109 -17.02 15.49 -3.16
CA LYS A 109 -17.67 15.66 -1.84
C LYS A 109 -17.13 14.68 -0.79
N ASN A 110 -15.81 14.44 -0.79
CA ASN A 110 -15.12 13.49 0.08
C ASN A 110 -15.52 12.00 -0.12
N ILE A 111 -16.14 11.69 -1.27
CA ILE A 111 -16.53 10.32 -1.65
C ILE A 111 -15.70 9.91 -2.86
N THR A 112 -15.04 8.76 -2.73
CA THR A 112 -14.25 8.10 -3.77
C THR A 112 -14.97 6.82 -4.20
N SER A 113 -14.91 6.50 -5.49
CA SER A 113 -15.54 5.31 -6.08
C SER A 113 -14.80 4.02 -5.76
N LEU A 114 -13.53 4.12 -5.35
CA LEU A 114 -12.64 3.01 -5.04
C LEU A 114 -12.37 2.91 -3.54
N PHE A 115 -11.83 3.97 -2.94
CA PHE A 115 -11.41 3.95 -1.55
C PHE A 115 -12.55 4.31 -0.59
N THR A 116 -13.57 3.46 -0.51
CA THR A 116 -14.83 3.76 0.20
C THR A 116 -14.68 3.98 1.71
N LYS A 117 -13.64 3.44 2.36
CA LYS A 117 -13.43 3.54 3.81
C LYS A 117 -12.46 4.67 4.17
N ASP A 118 -12.72 5.30 5.31
CA ASP A 118 -11.82 6.30 5.91
C ASP A 118 -10.55 5.65 6.48
N THR A 119 -10.69 4.44 7.01
CA THR A 119 -9.59 3.65 7.53
C THR A 119 -9.70 2.22 7.02
N TYR A 120 -8.59 1.70 6.52
CA TYR A 120 -8.44 0.30 6.14
C TYR A 120 -7.57 -0.41 7.16
N THR A 121 -8.05 -1.55 7.65
CA THR A 121 -7.30 -2.45 8.54
C THR A 121 -7.05 -3.75 7.80
N ILE A 122 -5.79 -4.05 7.50
CA ILE A 122 -5.39 -5.17 6.66
C ILE A 122 -4.56 -6.16 7.45
N ASN A 123 -5.08 -7.37 7.64
CA ASN A 123 -4.39 -8.48 8.29
C ASN A 123 -4.52 -9.80 7.51
N ASN A 124 -5.25 -9.82 6.39
CA ASN A 124 -5.41 -11.00 5.55
C ASN A 124 -5.80 -10.59 4.11
N SER A 125 -5.97 -11.57 3.22
CA SER A 125 -6.38 -11.37 1.84
C SER A 125 -7.87 -11.05 1.66
N ASN A 126 -8.69 -11.28 2.68
CA ASN A 126 -10.15 -11.10 2.67
C ASN A 126 -10.57 -9.74 3.25
N THR A 127 -9.87 -8.67 2.86
CA THR A 127 -10.23 -7.30 3.24
C THR A 127 -10.73 -6.51 2.05
N ILE A 128 -11.51 -5.46 2.30
CA ILE A 128 -11.98 -4.54 1.24
C ILE A 128 -10.77 -3.98 0.47
N PHE A 129 -9.71 -3.58 1.16
CA PHE A 129 -8.48 -3.08 0.53
C PHE A 129 -7.84 -4.14 -0.39
N SER A 130 -7.78 -5.40 0.05
CA SER A 130 -7.20 -6.49 -0.75
C SER A 130 -8.07 -6.83 -1.97
N ALA A 131 -9.39 -6.81 -1.83
CA ALA A 131 -10.32 -6.98 -2.94
C ALA A 131 -10.19 -5.84 -3.96
N ASP A 132 -10.12 -4.60 -3.47
CA ASP A 132 -9.89 -3.41 -4.28
C ASP A 132 -8.54 -3.54 -5.02
N LEU A 133 -7.46 -3.93 -4.34
CA LEU A 133 -6.14 -4.15 -4.95
C LEU A 133 -6.16 -5.16 -6.11
N ASN A 134 -6.91 -6.24 -5.97
CA ASN A 134 -7.07 -7.23 -7.04
C ASN A 134 -7.83 -6.65 -8.23
N ASN A 135 -8.88 -5.86 -7.98
CA ASN A 135 -9.57 -5.11 -9.04
C ASN A 135 -8.59 -4.15 -9.73
N PHE A 136 -7.67 -3.51 -9.00
CA PHE A 136 -6.70 -2.57 -9.60
C PHE A 136 -5.72 -3.26 -10.54
N ARG A 137 -5.15 -4.39 -10.11
CA ARG A 137 -4.24 -5.19 -10.96
C ARG A 137 -4.94 -5.63 -12.24
N SER A 138 -6.20 -6.02 -12.13
CA SER A 138 -7.06 -6.32 -13.27
C SER A 138 -7.15 -5.11 -14.20
N MET A 139 -7.46 -3.92 -13.67
CA MET A 139 -7.55 -2.68 -14.46
C MET A 139 -6.23 -2.28 -15.15
N GLU A 140 -5.07 -2.44 -14.49
CA GLU A 140 -3.76 -2.18 -15.13
C GLU A 140 -3.46 -3.14 -16.28
N ASN A 141 -3.93 -4.38 -16.17
CA ASN A 141 -3.77 -5.38 -17.23
C ASN A 141 -4.75 -5.15 -18.39
N THR A 142 -5.94 -4.61 -18.11
CA THR A 142 -6.97 -4.34 -19.11
C THR A 142 -6.72 -3.05 -19.88
N TYR A 143 -6.34 -1.98 -19.17
CA TYR A 143 -6.34 -0.63 -19.70
C TYR A 143 -4.93 -0.05 -19.82
N THR A 144 -4.59 0.43 -21.01
CA THR A 144 -3.34 1.17 -21.20
C THR A 144 -3.40 2.52 -20.48
N LEU A 145 -2.30 2.92 -19.84
CA LEU A 145 -2.16 4.23 -19.19
C LEU A 145 -2.55 5.40 -20.12
N SER A 146 -2.12 5.36 -21.39
CA SER A 146 -2.45 6.40 -22.38
C SER A 146 -3.96 6.56 -22.61
N ALA A 147 -4.68 5.44 -22.78
CA ALA A 147 -6.14 5.48 -22.90
C ALA A 147 -6.79 6.06 -21.65
N MET A 148 -6.38 5.61 -20.46
CA MET A 148 -6.99 6.06 -19.21
C MET A 148 -6.72 7.53 -18.91
N ASN A 149 -5.52 8.04 -19.22
CA ASN A 149 -5.21 9.46 -19.08
C ASN A 149 -6.12 10.32 -19.97
N LYS A 150 -6.30 9.91 -21.23
CA LYS A 150 -7.17 10.62 -22.17
C LYS A 150 -8.64 10.58 -21.74
N LEU A 151 -9.13 9.42 -21.30
CA LEU A 151 -10.50 9.27 -20.82
C LEU A 151 -10.75 10.10 -19.55
N SER A 152 -9.82 10.06 -18.59
CA SER A 152 -9.92 10.84 -17.35
C SER A 152 -9.91 12.34 -17.61
N ALA A 153 -9.09 12.81 -18.55
CA ALA A 153 -9.03 14.23 -18.94
C ALA A 153 -10.31 14.72 -19.64
N ASN A 154 -11.10 13.82 -20.23
CA ASN A 154 -12.34 14.14 -20.95
C ASN A 154 -13.58 13.60 -20.21
N TYR A 155 -13.49 13.40 -18.90
CA TYR A 155 -14.52 12.74 -18.11
C TYR A 155 -15.90 13.43 -18.21
N ASP A 156 -15.95 14.76 -18.15
CA ASP A 156 -17.24 15.49 -18.23
C ASP A 156 -17.89 15.36 -19.60
N THR A 157 -17.10 15.40 -20.67
CA THR A 157 -17.58 15.17 -22.04
C THR A 157 -18.12 13.75 -22.21
N LEU A 158 -17.41 12.76 -21.66
CA LEU A 158 -17.84 11.36 -21.63
C LEU A 158 -19.13 11.18 -20.83
N LYS A 159 -19.26 11.87 -19.70
CA LYS A 159 -20.46 11.85 -18.86
C LYS A 159 -21.68 12.41 -19.57
N GLN A 160 -21.53 13.53 -20.28
CA GLN A 160 -22.60 14.11 -21.11
C GLN A 160 -23.02 13.13 -22.22
N ALA A 161 -22.05 12.59 -22.97
CA ALA A 161 -22.32 11.62 -24.03
C ALA A 161 -23.03 10.35 -23.51
N LYS A 162 -22.65 9.85 -22.32
CA LYS A 162 -23.30 8.69 -21.70
C LYS A 162 -24.74 8.97 -21.27
N ALA A 163 -25.05 10.20 -20.86
CA ALA A 163 -26.40 10.60 -20.51
C ALA A 163 -27.34 10.63 -21.72
N GLU A 164 -26.81 10.88 -22.92
CA GLU A 164 -27.59 10.81 -24.16
C GLU A 164 -27.95 9.37 -24.54
N ASN A 165 -26.95 8.50 -24.66
CA ASN A 165 -27.09 7.05 -24.91
C ASN A 165 -25.72 6.35 -25.02
N GLN A 166 -25.73 5.02 -25.07
CA GLN A 166 -24.54 4.19 -25.21
C GLN A 166 -23.76 4.40 -26.52
N ASN A 167 -24.44 4.69 -27.64
CA ASN A 167 -23.78 4.90 -28.94
C ASN A 167 -22.99 6.22 -28.97
N SER A 168 -23.56 7.29 -28.40
CA SER A 168 -22.89 8.58 -28.24
C SER A 168 -21.62 8.43 -27.38
N TYR A 169 -21.73 7.71 -26.26
CA TYR A 169 -20.60 7.39 -25.39
C TYR A 169 -19.46 6.64 -26.12
N GLU A 170 -19.78 5.58 -26.88
CA GLU A 170 -18.77 4.83 -27.64
C GLU A 170 -18.14 5.64 -28.76
N THR A 171 -18.92 6.49 -29.43
CA THR A 171 -18.41 7.40 -30.46
C THR A 171 -17.42 8.38 -29.86
N LYS A 172 -17.76 8.98 -28.71
CA LYS A 172 -16.87 9.91 -28.01
C LYS A 172 -15.59 9.24 -27.52
N ILE A 173 -15.68 8.00 -27.00
CA ILE A 173 -14.48 7.22 -26.64
C ILE A 173 -13.59 6.98 -27.86
N LYS A 174 -14.14 6.60 -29.02
CA LYS A 174 -13.37 6.42 -30.24
C LYS A 174 -12.68 7.71 -30.68
N GLU A 175 -13.34 8.86 -30.60
CA GLU A 175 -12.74 10.15 -30.92
C GLU A 175 -11.56 10.49 -30.00
N ILE A 176 -11.68 10.21 -28.70
CA ILE A 176 -10.66 10.54 -27.69
C ILE A 176 -9.47 9.57 -27.77
N VAL A 177 -9.73 8.26 -27.83
CA VAL A 177 -8.72 7.21 -27.69
C VAL A 177 -8.27 6.62 -29.03
N GLY A 178 -9.08 6.76 -30.09
CA GLY A 178 -8.88 6.15 -31.41
C GLY A 178 -9.55 4.79 -31.57
N LYS A 179 -10.12 4.22 -30.50
CA LYS A 179 -10.84 2.95 -30.49
C LYS A 179 -11.80 2.87 -29.31
N VAL A 180 -12.76 1.95 -29.35
CA VAL A 180 -13.56 1.63 -28.15
C VAL A 180 -12.66 0.94 -27.14
N VAL A 181 -12.72 1.40 -25.90
CA VAL A 181 -12.05 0.76 -24.76
C VAL A 181 -13.02 -0.21 -24.11
N LYS A 182 -12.64 -1.48 -24.05
CA LYS A 182 -13.46 -2.56 -23.50
C LYS A 182 -12.88 -3.06 -22.18
N ASN A 183 -13.75 -3.45 -21.25
CA ASN A 183 -13.38 -4.11 -20.01
C ASN A 183 -13.17 -5.61 -20.22
N ASN A 184 -12.79 -6.34 -19.16
CA ASN A 184 -12.53 -7.78 -19.24
C ASN A 184 -13.76 -8.63 -19.61
N SER A 185 -14.97 -8.08 -19.45
CA SER A 185 -16.21 -8.73 -19.88
C SER A 185 -16.59 -8.42 -21.33
N GLY A 186 -15.76 -7.66 -22.07
CA GLY A 186 -16.04 -7.23 -23.44
C GLY A 186 -17.00 -6.05 -23.55
N ASN A 187 -17.45 -5.48 -22.42
CA ASN A 187 -18.31 -4.30 -22.38
C ASN A 187 -17.49 -3.03 -22.54
N THR A 188 -18.08 -1.96 -23.07
CA THR A 188 -17.41 -0.65 -23.09
C THR A 188 -17.16 -0.17 -21.66
N ILE A 189 -15.94 0.32 -21.40
CA ILE A 189 -15.53 0.83 -20.08
C ILE A 189 -16.57 1.82 -19.51
N SER A 190 -16.95 1.64 -18.26
CA SER A 190 -17.90 2.51 -17.56
C SER A 190 -17.23 3.78 -17.01
N LEU A 191 -18.04 4.81 -16.72
CA LEU A 191 -17.54 6.02 -16.02
C LEU A 191 -16.95 5.68 -14.65
N THR A 192 -17.57 4.75 -13.94
CA THR A 192 -17.09 4.27 -12.65
C THR A 192 -15.71 3.63 -12.78
N GLU A 193 -15.48 2.78 -13.80
CA GLU A 193 -14.15 2.22 -14.04
C GLU A 193 -13.10 3.30 -14.37
N ILE A 194 -13.49 4.38 -15.05
CA ILE A 194 -12.59 5.53 -15.29
C ILE A 194 -12.24 6.23 -13.97
N GLU A 195 -13.21 6.50 -13.12
CA GLU A 195 -12.99 7.11 -11.80
C GLU A 195 -12.10 6.23 -10.90
N GLN A 196 -12.42 4.93 -10.83
CA GLN A 196 -11.67 3.97 -10.03
C GLN A 196 -10.22 3.87 -10.49
N TYR A 197 -9.96 3.87 -11.80
CA TYR A 197 -8.59 3.86 -12.31
C TYR A 197 -7.83 5.13 -11.92
N ARG A 198 -8.47 6.29 -12.06
CA ARG A 198 -7.88 7.58 -11.68
C ARG A 198 -7.52 7.59 -10.20
N GLU A 199 -8.45 7.22 -9.34
CA GLU A 199 -8.22 7.15 -7.89
C GLU A 199 -7.09 6.17 -7.52
N TYR A 200 -7.02 5.01 -8.19
CA TYR A 200 -5.91 4.08 -8.00
C TYR A 200 -4.57 4.68 -8.44
N SER A 201 -4.53 5.35 -9.58
CA SER A 201 -3.32 6.00 -10.09
C SER A 201 -2.83 7.07 -9.11
N GLU A 202 -3.74 7.90 -8.60
CA GLU A 202 -3.45 8.88 -7.55
C GLU A 202 -2.97 8.22 -6.26
N PHE A 203 -3.59 7.12 -5.83
CA PHE A 203 -3.14 6.38 -4.65
C PHE A 203 -1.70 5.89 -4.80
N LYS A 204 -1.33 5.28 -5.94
CA LYS A 204 0.04 4.77 -6.16
C LYS A 204 1.10 5.87 -6.10
N SER A 205 0.81 7.03 -6.67
CA SER A 205 1.74 8.16 -6.77
C SER A 205 1.77 9.01 -5.50
N SER A 206 0.70 8.94 -4.71
CA SER A 206 0.55 9.60 -3.41
C SER A 206 1.60 9.17 -2.41
N THR A 207 1.91 10.09 -1.51
CA THR A 207 2.85 9.89 -0.41
C THR A 207 2.08 9.60 0.87
N PHE A 208 2.58 8.65 1.66
CA PHE A 208 2.03 8.25 2.94
C PHE A 208 3.11 8.38 4.01
N LYS A 209 2.78 9.09 5.09
CA LYS A 209 3.66 9.18 6.26
C LYS A 209 3.41 8.01 7.19
N PRO A 210 4.46 7.37 7.74
CA PRO A 210 4.30 6.34 8.76
C PRO A 210 3.81 6.96 10.07
N GLY A 211 2.89 6.25 10.73
CA GLY A 211 2.40 6.55 12.06
C GLY A 211 3.04 5.64 13.11
N ASN A 212 2.27 5.32 14.15
CA ASN A 212 2.73 4.45 15.23
C ASN A 212 2.97 3.01 14.76
N VAL A 213 4.00 2.40 15.34
CA VAL A 213 4.30 0.97 15.27
C VAL A 213 3.97 0.32 16.60
N GLU A 214 3.19 -0.76 16.59
CA GLU A 214 2.93 -1.58 17.78
C GLU A 214 3.69 -2.90 17.68
N TYR A 215 4.05 -3.45 18.84
CA TYR A 215 4.76 -4.71 18.98
C TYR A 215 3.95 -5.68 19.84
N HIS A 216 4.12 -6.97 19.58
CA HIS A 216 3.69 -8.04 20.48
C HIS A 216 4.63 -8.13 21.68
N ASN A 217 4.22 -8.84 22.74
CA ASN A 217 5.01 -8.98 23.97
C ASN A 217 6.41 -9.60 23.75
N ASN A 218 6.60 -10.36 22.67
CA ASN A 218 7.88 -10.94 22.28
C ASN A 218 8.74 -10.01 21.41
N GLY A 219 8.31 -8.76 21.19
CA GLY A 219 9.05 -7.80 20.37
C GLY A 219 8.78 -7.86 18.87
N GLN A 220 7.99 -8.81 18.40
CA GLN A 220 7.64 -8.90 16.99
C GLN A 220 6.69 -7.77 16.59
N VAL A 221 6.90 -7.18 15.40
CA VAL A 221 5.96 -6.19 14.85
C VAL A 221 4.54 -6.75 14.87
N LYS A 222 3.60 -5.96 15.39
CA LYS A 222 2.17 -6.27 15.49
C LYS A 222 1.36 -5.40 14.54
N GLN A 223 1.66 -4.10 14.49
CA GLN A 223 0.90 -3.16 13.69
C GLN A 223 1.80 -2.07 13.11
N LEU A 224 1.52 -1.69 11.86
CA LEU A 224 2.12 -0.55 11.19
C LEU A 224 0.98 0.36 10.72
N SER A 225 1.02 1.64 11.08
CA SER A 225 0.02 2.61 10.65
C SER A 225 0.59 3.61 9.64
N PHE A 226 -0.25 4.06 8.73
CA PHE A 226 0.09 5.02 7.68
C PHE A 226 -1.06 5.99 7.48
N GLU A 227 -0.74 7.22 7.12
CA GLU A 227 -1.73 8.24 6.79
C GLU A 227 -1.30 9.00 5.54
N PHE A 228 -2.28 9.37 4.73
CA PHE A 228 -2.03 10.13 3.51
C PHE A 228 -1.39 11.49 3.83
N LYS A 229 -0.33 11.83 3.11
CA LYS A 229 0.35 13.13 3.19
C LYS A 229 -0.13 14.00 2.02
N ASN A 230 -0.96 14.98 2.35
CA ASN A 230 -1.51 15.95 1.39
C ASN A 230 -0.44 16.85 0.79
#